data_AF-A0A538S165-F1
#
_entry.id   AF-A0A538S165-F1
#
_cell.length_a   1.000
_cell.length_b   1.000
_cell.length_c   1.000
_cell.angle_alpha   90.00
_cell.angle_beta   90.00
_cell.angle_gamma   90.00
#
_symmetry.space_group_name_H-M   'P 1'
#
loop_
_entity.id
_entity.type
_entity.pdbx_description
1 polymer ?
#
loop_
_entity_poly.entity_id
_entity_poly.type
_entity_poly.pdbx_seq_one_letter_code
_entity_poly.pdbx_strand_id
1 'polypeptide(L)'
;MHAVLLKASAVVVWVHNSSPPTAGFSALRAPPSHTTNKAAMAVAPELRRPLCEPSTSGNPHPNIDSLTSLRGFLALWVVLYHFWKDVLALFPSARVLSPVVTQGHFAVPVFFMLSGFVLAYNYGQGWFSLGIRKYCRFLFARWARIYPVHFFSLLVVLGMVAVCRGKRWPLSDAGYGAADFVLNLFLAQTWVPDFRLNWNYPSWSISCEWFAYLWFPILCAAVLRHLTTRPRAYTFLVLCWGATLGLYAFANESPFRELVRVMPTFLAGTAIHACLSRIPGRRPHLLRRLPDLLLMTLAAVPLVTGGRLMGALLLTGFLTLVYLLARLENDCSGLWTSRIVIYLGEVSYSLYMAHTLAQKICYKLLPVERFTAASWIVRFGVMLLYLVCIGCLSLGTYYFVERPWRWRLRRLIRAHHDVSGHKHPLGSSAAREPAERTMTSGALQKAVQ
;
A
#
# COMPACT_ATOMS: atom_id res chain seq x y z
N MET A 1 17.84 17.57 16.47
CA MET A 1 18.15 17.72 17.91
C MET A 1 18.80 16.44 18.40
N HIS A 2 20.09 16.54 18.69
CA HIS A 2 20.86 15.57 19.46
C HIS A 2 20.36 15.54 20.92
N ALA A 3 20.52 14.39 21.58
CA ALA A 3 20.39 14.14 23.04
C ALA A 3 19.24 13.20 23.46
N VAL A 4 19.32 11.92 23.10
CA VAL A 4 18.79 10.80 23.93
C VAL A 4 19.74 9.57 23.93
N LEU A 5 20.87 9.61 23.22
CA LEU A 5 21.85 8.52 23.23
C LEU A 5 22.96 8.83 24.22
N LEU A 6 22.86 8.29 25.43
CA LEU A 6 23.98 7.89 26.31
C LEU A 6 23.41 7.36 27.63
N LYS A 7 23.55 6.05 27.85
CA LYS A 7 23.91 5.41 29.13
C LYS A 7 23.74 3.90 29.02
N ALA A 8 24.85 3.19 28.87
CA ALA A 8 25.30 2.15 29.81
C ALA A 8 26.42 1.34 29.16
N SER A 9 27.60 1.50 29.72
CA SER A 9 28.86 0.88 29.32
C SER A 9 29.14 -0.36 30.16
N ALA A 10 30.01 -1.22 29.60
CA ALA A 10 30.98 -2.10 30.25
C ALA A 10 30.49 -3.38 30.97
N VAL A 11 31.14 -4.52 30.65
CA VAL A 11 32.10 -5.24 31.53
C VAL A 11 32.44 -6.65 30.98
N VAL A 12 33.74 -6.84 30.67
CA VAL A 12 34.66 -7.98 30.96
C VAL A 12 34.43 -9.41 30.39
N VAL A 13 35.32 -9.75 29.43
CA VAL A 13 36.28 -10.88 29.33
C VAL A 13 36.00 -12.22 30.04
N TRP A 14 35.96 -13.34 29.29
CA TRP A 14 36.92 -14.46 29.43
C TRP A 14 36.85 -15.50 28.29
N VAL A 15 37.94 -16.27 28.18
CA VAL A 15 38.52 -16.98 27.04
C VAL A 15 38.31 -18.51 27.11
N HIS A 16 38.17 -19.18 25.96
CA HIS A 16 38.87 -20.42 25.49
C HIS A 16 38.03 -21.07 24.35
N ASN A 17 38.51 -21.11 23.11
CA ASN A 17 39.51 -22.01 22.50
C ASN A 17 39.05 -23.47 22.42
N SER A 18 38.85 -23.97 21.19
CA SER A 18 39.29 -25.28 20.67
C SER A 18 38.62 -25.56 19.31
N SER A 19 39.42 -25.50 18.25
CA SER A 19 39.19 -26.03 16.90
C SER A 19 39.52 -27.55 16.88
N PRO A 20 39.60 -28.25 15.72
CA PRO A 20 38.72 -28.49 14.55
C PRO A 20 38.57 -30.05 14.36
N PRO A 21 38.64 -30.73 13.19
CA PRO A 21 38.34 -30.46 11.76
C PRO A 21 37.39 -31.53 11.10
N THR A 22 36.51 -31.18 10.14
CA THR A 22 36.56 -31.24 8.65
C THR A 22 36.65 -32.61 7.93
N ALA A 23 35.64 -32.82 7.05
CA ALA A 23 35.66 -33.34 5.65
C ALA A 23 36.17 -34.78 5.38
N GLY A 24 35.53 -35.63 4.56
CA GLY A 24 34.55 -35.41 3.50
C GLY A 24 35.22 -35.35 2.11
N PHE A 25 35.21 -36.45 1.36
CA PHE A 25 35.50 -36.47 -0.08
C PHE A 25 34.47 -37.34 -0.81
N SER A 26 33.82 -36.76 -1.82
CA SER A 26 32.92 -37.45 -2.76
C SER A 26 33.41 -37.20 -4.19
N ALA A 27 33.56 -38.27 -4.96
CA ALA A 27 33.93 -38.25 -6.36
C ALA A 27 32.69 -38.27 -7.29
N LEU A 28 32.87 -37.66 -8.45
CA LEU A 28 31.94 -37.45 -9.56
C LEU A 28 31.53 -38.75 -10.29
N ARG A 29 30.33 -38.75 -10.91
CA ARG A 29 30.11 -38.95 -12.37
C ARG A 29 28.62 -39.05 -12.74
N ALA A 30 28.32 -38.65 -13.97
CA ALA A 30 27.08 -38.84 -14.74
C ALA A 30 27.49 -39.17 -16.19
N PRO A 31 26.57 -39.39 -17.16
CA PRO A 31 25.41 -40.29 -17.29
C PRO A 31 25.65 -41.28 -18.49
N PRO A 32 24.69 -41.94 -19.22
CA PRO A 32 23.65 -41.32 -20.08
C PRO A 32 22.32 -42.12 -20.36
N SER A 33 21.36 -41.38 -20.93
CA SER A 33 20.20 -41.66 -21.82
C SER A 33 19.57 -43.06 -21.99
N HIS A 34 18.23 -43.12 -21.90
CA HIS A 34 17.35 -43.84 -22.84
C HIS A 34 15.92 -43.25 -22.88
N THR A 35 15.26 -43.48 -24.00
CA THR A 35 14.07 -42.84 -24.58
C THR A 35 12.72 -43.48 -24.23
N THR A 36 11.64 -42.73 -24.50
CA THR A 36 10.20 -43.09 -24.63
C THR A 36 9.38 -43.39 -23.37
N ASN A 37 8.41 -42.52 -23.03
CA ASN A 37 7.00 -42.77 -23.34
C ASN A 37 6.13 -41.52 -23.12
N LYS A 38 5.19 -41.28 -24.05
CA LYS A 38 4.12 -40.28 -23.92
C LYS A 38 2.98 -40.87 -23.08
N ALA A 39 2.24 -39.98 -22.40
CA ALA A 39 1.01 -40.21 -21.63
C ALA A 39 1.19 -40.67 -20.17
N ALA A 40 1.43 -39.69 -19.28
CA ALA A 40 0.73 -39.55 -18.00
C ALA A 40 1.18 -38.24 -17.30
N MET A 41 0.26 -37.65 -16.54
CA MET A 41 0.47 -36.57 -15.55
C MET A 41 0.60 -35.14 -16.09
N ALA A 42 -0.53 -34.65 -16.59
CA ALA A 42 -0.92 -33.27 -16.43
C ALA A 42 -1.21 -32.96 -14.95
N VAL A 43 -0.31 -32.28 -14.25
CA VAL A 43 -0.63 -31.31 -13.16
C VAL A 43 0.55 -30.33 -13.06
N ALA A 44 0.55 -29.29 -13.89
CA ALA A 44 1.30 -28.06 -13.59
C ALA A 44 0.29 -27.05 -13.03
N PRO A 45 0.59 -26.35 -11.92
CA PRO A 45 -0.30 -25.29 -11.44
C PRO A 45 -0.14 -24.09 -12.37
N GLU A 46 -0.92 -24.06 -13.44
CA GLU A 46 -1.26 -22.81 -14.10
C GLU A 46 -1.91 -21.89 -13.05
N LEU A 47 -1.13 -20.95 -12.52
CA LEU A 47 -1.63 -19.76 -11.84
C LEU A 47 -2.41 -18.92 -12.88
N ARG A 48 -3.62 -19.36 -13.21
CA ARG A 48 -4.60 -18.57 -13.96
C ARG A 48 -4.94 -17.36 -13.11
N ARG A 49 -4.56 -16.18 -13.61
CA ARG A 49 -5.15 -14.91 -13.20
C ARG A 49 -6.67 -15.07 -13.25
N PRO A 50 -7.44 -14.66 -12.22
CA PRO A 50 -8.87 -14.51 -12.41
C PRO A 50 -9.09 -13.42 -13.46
N LEU A 51 -9.44 -13.84 -14.68
CA LEU A 51 -10.01 -12.96 -15.68
C LEU A 51 -11.45 -12.61 -15.28
N CYS A 52 -11.78 -11.34 -15.50
CA CYS A 52 -13.09 -10.82 -15.88
C CYS A 52 -14.09 -10.34 -14.81
N GLU A 53 -14.70 -9.21 -15.17
CA GLU A 53 -15.80 -8.47 -14.55
C GLU A 53 -17.16 -8.96 -15.09
N PRO A 54 -18.28 -8.46 -14.53
CA PRO A 54 -18.97 -7.35 -15.21
C PRO A 54 -19.44 -6.22 -14.27
N SER A 55 -19.77 -5.09 -14.90
CA SER A 55 -20.11 -3.77 -14.37
C SER A 55 -21.61 -3.59 -14.07
N THR A 56 -21.92 -2.69 -13.13
CA THR A 56 -23.24 -2.05 -13.01
C THR A 56 -23.03 -0.54 -12.91
N SER A 57 -23.36 0.16 -13.99
CA SER A 57 -23.25 1.62 -14.25
C SER A 57 -21.83 2.23 -14.20
N GLY A 58 -21.22 2.41 -15.38
CA GLY A 58 -19.94 3.09 -15.59
C GLY A 58 -18.74 2.13 -15.56
N ASN A 59 -17.99 2.04 -16.67
CA ASN A 59 -16.87 1.12 -16.83
C ASN A 59 -15.90 1.17 -15.63
N PRO A 60 -15.65 0.06 -14.92
CA PRO A 60 -14.60 0.01 -13.92
C PRO A 60 -13.26 0.28 -14.60
N HIS A 61 -12.55 1.28 -14.07
CA HIS A 61 -11.26 1.62 -14.60
C HIS A 61 -10.27 0.46 -14.36
N PRO A 62 -9.47 0.07 -15.36
CA PRO A 62 -8.51 -1.01 -15.21
C PRO A 62 -7.50 -0.69 -14.11
N ASN A 63 -7.05 -1.73 -13.39
CA ASN A 63 -6.02 -1.53 -12.36
C ASN A 63 -4.72 -1.05 -13.01
N ILE A 64 -4.07 -0.08 -12.35
CA ILE A 64 -2.77 0.43 -12.77
C ILE A 64 -1.69 -0.37 -12.03
N ASP A 65 -1.16 -1.37 -12.70
CA ASP A 65 -0.19 -2.33 -12.14
C ASP A 65 1.10 -1.62 -11.73
N SER A 66 1.52 -0.58 -12.46
CA SER A 66 2.73 0.19 -12.14
C SER A 66 2.65 0.92 -10.80
N LEU A 67 1.48 1.46 -10.43
CA LEU A 67 1.24 2.07 -9.12
C LEU A 67 1.14 0.99 -8.03
N THR A 68 0.63 -0.19 -8.36
CA THR A 68 0.65 -1.35 -7.46
C THR A 68 2.09 -1.77 -7.16
N SER A 69 2.93 -1.89 -8.18
CA SER A 69 4.36 -2.16 -8.05
C SER A 69 5.09 -1.13 -7.19
N LEU A 70 4.79 0.16 -7.38
CA LEU A 70 5.35 1.23 -6.53
C LEU A 70 5.01 1.01 -5.06
N ARG A 71 3.77 0.64 -4.72
CA ARG A 71 3.40 0.32 -3.33
C ARG A 71 4.25 -0.80 -2.73
N GLY A 72 4.60 -1.80 -3.53
CA GLY A 72 5.48 -2.91 -3.11
C GLY A 72 6.87 -2.41 -2.73
N PHE A 73 7.49 -1.61 -3.60
CA PHE A 73 8.80 -0.99 -3.31
C PHE A 73 8.76 -0.12 -2.05
N LEU A 74 7.74 0.73 -1.92
CA LEU A 74 7.57 1.62 -0.77
C LEU A 74 7.42 0.83 0.53
N ALA A 75 6.65 -0.27 0.52
CA ALA A 75 6.47 -1.10 1.72
C ALA A 75 7.78 -1.78 2.13
N LEU A 76 8.55 -2.31 1.18
CA LEU A 76 9.86 -2.89 1.46
C LEU A 76 10.84 -1.85 2.02
N TRP A 77 10.81 -0.62 1.49
CA TRP A 77 11.66 0.46 1.99
C TRP A 77 11.31 0.85 3.43
N VAL A 78 10.03 0.87 3.78
CA VAL A 78 9.57 1.06 5.17
C VAL A 78 10.05 -0.06 6.08
N VAL A 79 9.95 -1.32 5.65
CA VAL A 79 10.45 -2.46 6.45
C VAL A 79 11.95 -2.32 6.67
N LEU A 80 12.71 -2.06 5.61
CA LEU A 80 14.17 -1.89 5.72
C LEU A 80 14.53 -0.71 6.65
N TYR A 81 13.80 0.40 6.58
CA TYR A 81 13.96 1.54 7.48
C TYR A 81 13.81 1.16 8.96
N HIS A 82 12.77 0.40 9.32
CA HIS A 82 12.51 0.03 10.71
C HIS A 82 13.49 -1.00 11.27
N PHE A 83 13.98 -1.90 10.44
CA PHE A 83 14.99 -2.91 10.82
C PHE A 83 16.43 -2.44 10.61
N TRP A 84 16.66 -1.21 10.14
CA TRP A 84 18.01 -0.76 9.75
C TRP A 84 19.00 -0.76 10.91
N LYS A 85 18.55 -0.43 12.13
CA LYS A 85 19.39 -0.49 13.33
C LYS A 85 19.88 -1.91 13.60
N ASP A 86 19.04 -2.90 13.39
CA ASP A 86 19.37 -4.32 13.56
C ASP A 86 20.38 -4.77 12.49
N VAL A 87 20.17 -4.34 11.24
CA VAL A 87 21.12 -4.57 10.15
C VAL A 87 22.49 -3.98 10.49
N LEU A 88 22.56 -2.75 10.98
CA LEU A 88 23.82 -2.11 11.34
C LEU A 88 24.49 -2.74 12.56
N ALA A 89 23.72 -3.22 13.53
CA ALA A 89 24.25 -3.93 14.70
C ALA A 89 24.95 -5.23 14.28
N LEU A 90 24.35 -5.99 13.36
CA LEU A 90 24.91 -7.25 12.86
C LEU A 90 25.99 -7.03 11.78
N PHE A 91 25.80 -6.05 10.91
CA PHE A 91 26.64 -5.76 9.75
C PHE A 91 27.04 -4.27 9.68
N PRO A 92 28.01 -3.82 10.50
CA PRO A 92 28.42 -2.42 10.53
C PRO A 92 28.91 -1.86 9.18
N SER A 93 29.47 -2.71 8.31
CA SER A 93 29.92 -2.35 6.96
C SER A 93 28.77 -1.91 6.04
N ALA A 94 27.53 -2.31 6.32
CA ALA A 94 26.35 -1.88 5.57
C ALA A 94 26.04 -0.38 5.75
N ARG A 95 26.76 0.33 6.64
CA ARG A 95 26.58 1.77 6.92
C ARG A 95 26.60 2.65 5.68
N VAL A 96 27.31 2.25 4.61
CA VAL A 96 27.33 2.96 3.32
C VAL A 96 25.92 3.18 2.72
N LEU A 97 24.95 2.30 3.01
CA LEU A 97 23.58 2.42 2.53
C LEU A 97 22.68 3.29 3.44
N SER A 98 23.18 3.71 4.61
CA SER A 98 22.39 4.47 5.60
C SER A 98 21.78 5.75 5.04
N PRO A 99 22.47 6.55 4.21
CA PRO A 99 21.88 7.77 3.68
C PRO A 99 20.58 7.51 2.93
N VAL A 100 20.46 6.37 2.23
CA VAL A 100 19.28 6.00 1.45
C VAL A 100 18.24 5.28 2.31
N VAL A 101 18.66 4.29 3.12
CA VAL A 101 17.73 3.47 3.92
C VAL A 101 17.00 4.31 4.97
N THR A 102 17.69 5.26 5.60
CA THR A 102 17.10 6.12 6.64
C THR A 102 16.03 7.08 6.10
N GLN A 103 15.93 7.25 4.78
CA GLN A 103 14.87 8.04 4.15
C GLN A 103 13.57 7.25 3.90
N GLY A 104 13.48 5.99 4.33
CA GLY A 104 12.27 5.18 4.14
C GLY A 104 11.00 5.74 4.77
N HIS A 105 11.11 6.71 5.69
CA HIS A 105 9.96 7.46 6.21
C HIS A 105 9.23 8.28 5.12
N PHE A 106 9.90 8.67 4.02
CA PHE A 106 9.27 9.33 2.87
C PHE A 106 8.32 8.42 2.09
N ALA A 107 8.34 7.10 2.31
CA ALA A 107 7.38 6.22 1.67
C ALA A 107 5.93 6.48 2.11
N VAL A 108 5.73 6.93 3.35
CA VAL A 108 4.40 7.18 3.94
C VAL A 108 3.63 8.30 3.22
N PRO A 109 4.19 9.51 2.98
CA PRO A 109 3.51 10.52 2.18
C PRO A 109 3.19 10.03 0.76
N VAL A 110 4.03 9.20 0.16
CA VAL A 110 3.75 8.63 -1.16
C VAL A 110 2.55 7.66 -1.11
N PHE A 111 2.39 6.88 -0.05
CA PHE A 111 1.16 6.09 0.14
C PHE A 111 -0.10 6.95 0.22
N PHE A 112 -0.05 8.10 0.90
CA PHE A 112 -1.20 9.02 0.96
C PHE A 112 -1.52 9.64 -0.40
N MET A 113 -0.49 10.02 -1.15
CA MET A 113 -0.63 10.53 -2.51
C MET A 113 -1.24 9.46 -3.44
N LEU A 114 -0.76 8.22 -3.36
CA LEU A 114 -1.34 7.10 -4.10
C LEU A 114 -2.80 6.84 -3.70
N SER A 115 -3.12 6.95 -2.41
CA SER A 115 -4.49 6.78 -1.91
C SER A 115 -5.43 7.81 -2.52
N GLY A 116 -5.07 9.11 -2.46
CA GLY A 116 -5.87 10.18 -3.05
C GLY A 116 -6.01 10.05 -4.58
N PHE A 117 -4.92 9.68 -5.27
CA PHE A 117 -4.95 9.42 -6.71
C PHE A 117 -5.91 8.28 -7.06
N VAL A 118 -5.76 7.12 -6.42
CA VAL A 118 -6.58 5.91 -6.70
C VAL A 118 -8.05 6.17 -6.37
N LEU A 119 -8.33 6.99 -5.37
CA LEU A 119 -9.70 7.35 -5.02
C LEU A 119 -10.33 8.27 -6.06
N ALA A 120 -9.60 9.29 -6.48
CA ALA A 120 -10.02 10.17 -7.57
C ALA A 120 -10.21 9.40 -8.87
N TYR A 121 -9.30 8.46 -9.18
CA TYR A 121 -9.36 7.61 -10.37
C TYR A 121 -10.59 6.71 -10.41
N ASN A 122 -10.91 6.04 -9.31
CA ASN A 122 -12.02 5.07 -9.29
C ASN A 122 -13.40 5.70 -9.16
N TYR A 123 -13.50 6.90 -8.60
CA TYR A 123 -14.79 7.48 -8.25
C TYR A 123 -15.01 8.89 -8.85
N GLY A 124 -13.99 9.49 -9.46
CA GLY A 124 -13.92 10.89 -9.90
C GLY A 124 -15.12 11.41 -10.68
N GLN A 125 -15.72 10.57 -11.52
CA GLN A 125 -16.81 10.91 -12.42
C GLN A 125 -18.21 10.88 -11.77
N GLY A 126 -18.35 10.54 -10.47
CA GLY A 126 -19.64 10.35 -9.80
C GLY A 126 -19.86 11.10 -8.49
N TRP A 127 -18.88 11.86 -8.00
CA TRP A 127 -18.88 12.45 -6.64
C TRP A 127 -19.94 13.52 -6.39
N PHE A 128 -20.30 14.31 -7.40
CA PHE A 128 -21.11 15.52 -7.18
C PHE A 128 -22.60 15.25 -6.91
N SER A 129 -23.02 13.97 -6.95
CA SER A 129 -24.40 13.53 -6.76
C SER A 129 -24.58 12.55 -5.58
N LEU A 130 -23.64 12.55 -4.63
CA LEU A 130 -23.64 11.57 -3.54
C LEU A 130 -24.77 11.84 -2.54
N GLY A 131 -25.89 11.12 -2.69
CA GLY A 131 -26.81 10.88 -1.59
C GLY A 131 -26.13 10.06 -0.48
N ILE A 132 -26.64 10.20 0.75
CA ILE A 132 -26.10 9.54 1.96
C ILE A 132 -25.81 8.04 1.78
N ARG A 133 -26.64 7.32 1.02
CA ARG A 133 -26.45 5.89 0.75
C ARG A 133 -25.17 5.58 -0.02
N LYS A 134 -24.82 6.39 -1.03
CA LYS A 134 -23.59 6.21 -1.80
C LYS A 134 -22.36 6.54 -0.94
N TYR A 135 -22.47 7.55 -0.08
CA TYR A 135 -21.44 7.90 0.90
C TYR A 135 -21.17 6.77 1.92
N CYS A 136 -22.21 6.22 2.55
CA CYS A 136 -22.07 5.10 3.48
C CYS A 136 -21.47 3.87 2.79
N ARG A 137 -21.88 3.57 1.55
CA ARG A 137 -21.30 2.47 0.76
C ARG A 137 -19.81 2.69 0.48
N PHE A 138 -19.44 3.93 0.13
CA PHE A 138 -18.05 4.31 -0.06
C PHE A 138 -17.23 4.10 1.21
N LEU A 139 -17.69 4.64 2.35
CA LEU A 139 -17.00 4.48 3.63
C LEU A 139 -16.88 3.02 4.04
N PHE A 140 -17.94 2.24 3.88
CA PHE A 140 -17.91 0.81 4.19
C PHE A 140 -16.88 0.06 3.35
N ALA A 141 -16.79 0.38 2.04
CA ALA A 141 -15.79 -0.22 1.17
C ALA A 141 -14.35 0.15 1.57
N ARG A 142 -14.13 1.37 2.07
CA ARG A 142 -12.83 1.81 2.61
C ARG A 142 -12.52 1.19 3.96
N TRP A 143 -13.49 1.14 4.86
CA TRP A 143 -13.35 0.52 6.16
C TRP A 143 -13.00 -0.96 6.03
N ALA A 144 -13.71 -1.71 5.19
CA ALA A 144 -13.44 -3.13 4.96
C ALA A 144 -12.11 -3.40 4.22
N ARG A 145 -11.49 -2.38 3.61
CA ARG A 145 -10.15 -2.47 3.01
C ARG A 145 -9.05 -2.44 4.06
N ILE A 146 -9.18 -1.61 5.09
CA ILE A 146 -8.12 -1.33 6.09
C ILE A 146 -8.40 -2.00 7.46
N TYR A 147 -9.64 -1.94 7.94
CA TYR A 147 -9.97 -2.27 9.32
C TYR A 147 -9.70 -3.73 9.72
N PRO A 148 -9.97 -4.76 8.88
CA PRO A 148 -9.77 -6.14 9.31
C PRO A 148 -8.33 -6.46 9.72
N VAL A 149 -7.35 -5.99 8.94
CA VAL A 149 -5.93 -6.19 9.24
C VAL A 149 -5.51 -5.37 10.44
N HIS A 150 -5.97 -4.12 10.54
CA HIS A 150 -5.74 -3.28 11.71
C HIS A 150 -6.25 -3.94 12.99
N PHE A 151 -7.52 -4.33 13.02
CA PHE A 151 -8.14 -4.97 14.17
C PHE A 151 -7.41 -6.25 14.57
N PHE A 152 -7.09 -7.12 13.61
CA PHE A 152 -6.27 -8.30 13.86
C PHE A 152 -4.93 -7.95 14.51
N SER A 153 -4.20 -6.97 13.95
CA SER A 153 -2.90 -6.57 14.49
C SER A 153 -2.99 -5.95 15.88
N LEU A 154 -4.07 -5.21 16.17
CA LEU A 154 -4.36 -4.63 17.47
C LEU A 154 -4.59 -5.74 18.51
N LEU A 155 -5.37 -6.78 18.16
CA LEU A 155 -5.59 -7.93 19.03
C LEU A 155 -4.32 -8.73 19.29
N VAL A 156 -3.47 -8.91 18.28
CA VAL A 156 -2.17 -9.58 18.45
C VAL A 156 -1.30 -8.82 19.46
N VAL A 157 -1.20 -7.49 19.34
CA VAL A 157 -0.44 -6.69 20.32
C VAL A 157 -1.10 -6.73 21.70
N LEU A 158 -2.43 -6.72 21.79
CA LEU A 158 -3.14 -6.89 23.06
C LEU A 158 -2.79 -8.22 23.74
N GLY A 159 -2.78 -9.32 23.00
CA GLY A 159 -2.33 -10.62 23.50
C GLY A 159 -0.88 -10.58 24.00
N MET A 160 0.04 -9.97 23.24
CA MET A 160 1.44 -9.80 23.66
C MET A 160 1.56 -9.00 24.96
N VAL A 161 0.82 -7.89 25.09
CA VAL A 161 0.81 -7.06 26.30
C VAL A 161 0.24 -7.83 27.49
N ALA A 162 -0.83 -8.59 27.30
CA ALA A 162 -1.43 -9.42 28.36
C ALA A 162 -0.46 -10.50 28.85
N VAL A 163 0.23 -11.20 27.93
CA VAL A 163 1.25 -12.20 28.27
C VAL A 163 2.41 -11.55 29.05
N CYS A 164 2.92 -10.41 28.58
CA CYS A 164 3.99 -9.70 29.28
C CYS A 164 3.56 -9.25 30.68
N ARG A 165 2.34 -8.72 30.86
CA ARG A 165 1.82 -8.36 32.18
C ARG A 165 1.69 -9.57 33.10
N GLY A 166 1.11 -10.67 32.61
CA GLY A 166 0.95 -11.92 33.38
C GLY A 166 2.28 -12.55 33.79
N LYS A 167 3.30 -12.49 32.92
CA LYS A 167 4.66 -12.96 33.21
C LYS A 167 5.55 -11.93 33.91
N ARG A 168 5.04 -10.72 34.20
CA ARG A 168 5.80 -9.58 34.74
C ARG A 168 7.05 -9.25 33.92
N TRP A 169 6.99 -9.48 32.60
CA TRP A 169 8.04 -9.07 31.69
C TRP A 169 7.98 -7.57 31.44
N PRO A 170 9.14 -6.91 31.29
CA PRO A 170 9.18 -5.48 31.00
C PRO A 170 8.47 -5.20 29.68
N LEU A 171 7.57 -4.22 29.72
CA LEU A 171 6.94 -3.63 28.55
C LEU A 171 7.73 -2.39 28.12
N SER A 172 7.67 -2.04 26.84
CA SER A 172 8.20 -0.77 26.35
C SER A 172 7.50 0.42 27.01
N ASP A 173 8.22 1.52 27.21
CA ASP A 173 7.71 2.78 27.78
C ASP A 173 6.65 3.51 26.93
N ALA A 174 6.24 2.93 25.80
CA ALA A 174 5.22 3.46 24.90
C ALA A 174 3.85 3.70 25.56
N GLY A 175 3.56 3.04 26.69
CA GLY A 175 2.30 3.16 27.41
C GLY A 175 1.15 2.42 26.70
N TYR A 176 0.74 1.27 27.26
CA TYR A 176 -0.38 0.46 26.77
C TYR A 176 -1.65 0.71 27.61
N GLY A 177 -2.15 1.95 27.55
CA GLY A 177 -3.33 2.39 28.29
C GLY A 177 -4.64 2.01 27.61
N ALA A 178 -5.74 1.93 28.38
CA ALA A 178 -7.07 1.64 27.86
C ALA A 178 -7.61 2.76 26.95
N ALA A 179 -7.34 4.03 27.28
CA ALA A 179 -7.74 5.17 26.46
C ALA A 179 -7.09 5.10 25.06
N ASP A 180 -5.78 4.86 25.00
CA ASP A 180 -5.05 4.67 23.74
C ASP A 180 -5.57 3.46 22.95
N PHE A 181 -5.95 2.38 23.62
CA PHE A 181 -6.54 1.22 22.97
C PHE A 181 -7.84 1.58 22.27
N VAL A 182 -8.72 2.32 22.95
CA VAL A 182 -10.00 2.78 22.38
C VAL A 182 -9.75 3.70 21.17
N LEU A 183 -8.80 4.62 21.28
CA LEU A 183 -8.42 5.48 20.14
C LEU A 183 -7.91 4.66 18.94
N ASN A 184 -7.03 3.68 19.18
CA ASN A 184 -6.56 2.77 18.15
C ASN A 184 -7.72 1.95 17.56
N LEU A 185 -8.64 1.44 18.40
CA LEU A 185 -9.79 0.65 17.98
C LEU A 185 -10.70 1.40 16.99
N PHE A 186 -10.83 2.71 17.17
CA PHE A 186 -11.61 3.59 16.30
C PHE A 186 -10.80 4.28 15.20
N LEU A 187 -9.49 4.00 15.08
CA LEU A 187 -8.59 4.69 14.16
C LEU A 187 -8.59 6.21 14.36
N ALA A 188 -8.72 6.66 15.60
CA ALA A 188 -8.80 8.07 16.00
C ALA A 188 -7.55 8.54 16.77
N GLN A 189 -6.52 7.70 16.90
CA GLN A 189 -5.33 8.02 17.68
C GLN A 189 -4.58 9.24 17.16
N THR A 190 -4.56 9.54 15.87
CA THR A 190 -3.89 10.75 15.35
C THR A 190 -4.75 12.01 15.41
N TRP A 191 -5.99 11.91 15.90
CA TRP A 191 -6.94 13.02 15.96
C TRP A 191 -6.87 13.78 17.28
N VAL A 192 -6.06 13.28 18.21
CA VAL A 192 -5.75 13.93 19.49
C VAL A 192 -4.32 14.50 19.44
N PRO A 193 -4.05 15.59 20.16
CA PRO A 193 -2.71 16.16 20.21
C PRO A 193 -1.73 15.17 20.84
N ASP A 194 -0.48 15.15 20.34
CA ASP A 194 0.66 14.44 20.93
C ASP A 194 0.40 12.94 21.19
N PHE A 195 -0.28 12.31 20.24
CA PHE A 195 -0.59 10.88 20.31
C PHE A 195 0.67 10.02 20.44
N ARG A 196 0.52 8.87 21.10
CA ARG A 196 1.62 7.94 21.35
C ARG A 196 1.68 6.86 20.28
N LEU A 197 2.90 6.51 19.86
CA LEU A 197 3.18 5.37 18.99
C LEU A 197 3.17 4.05 19.78
N ASN A 198 2.02 3.73 20.36
CA ASN A 198 1.76 2.52 21.13
C ASN A 198 1.01 1.46 20.32
N TRP A 199 0.64 0.36 20.96
CA TRP A 199 -0.04 -0.79 20.34
C TRP A 199 0.68 -1.24 19.06
N ASN A 200 0.02 -1.12 17.91
CA ASN A 200 0.65 -1.31 16.61
C ASN A 200 1.02 0.05 15.98
N TYR A 201 2.26 0.48 16.17
CA TYR A 201 2.64 1.87 15.84
C TYR A 201 2.39 2.30 14.39
N PRO A 202 2.57 1.50 13.30
CA PRO A 202 2.28 1.95 11.94
C PRO A 202 0.81 2.30 11.70
N SER A 203 -0.08 1.91 12.60
CA SER A 203 -1.52 2.21 12.52
C SER A 203 -1.82 3.71 12.52
N TRP A 204 -0.89 4.57 12.99
CA TRP A 204 -1.05 6.03 12.92
C TRP A 204 -1.34 6.50 11.48
N SER A 205 -0.69 5.86 10.50
CA SER A 205 -0.85 6.25 9.09
C SER A 205 -2.27 5.97 8.58
N ILE A 206 -2.84 4.81 8.91
CA ILE A 206 -4.21 4.45 8.52
C ILE A 206 -5.27 5.19 9.33
N SER A 207 -4.94 5.70 10.52
CA SER A 207 -5.80 6.64 11.27
C SER A 207 -5.91 7.99 10.54
N CYS A 208 -4.80 8.52 10.02
CA CYS A 208 -4.83 9.69 9.15
C CYS A 208 -5.53 9.41 7.81
N GLU A 209 -5.33 8.22 7.24
CA GLU A 209 -6.01 7.83 5.99
C GLU A 209 -7.52 7.70 6.19
N TRP A 210 -7.96 7.14 7.32
CA TRP A 210 -9.36 7.06 7.68
C TRP A 210 -9.98 8.45 7.81
N PHE A 211 -9.30 9.39 8.45
CA PHE A 211 -9.71 10.79 8.48
C PHE A 211 -9.84 11.38 7.07
N ALA A 212 -8.85 11.16 6.20
CA ALA A 212 -8.89 11.62 4.81
C ALA A 212 -10.14 11.07 4.08
N TYR A 213 -10.48 9.79 4.29
CA TYR A 213 -11.65 9.16 3.68
C TYR A 213 -12.98 9.76 4.16
N LEU A 214 -13.10 10.12 5.45
CA LEU A 214 -14.29 10.76 5.98
C LEU A 214 -14.54 12.13 5.32
N TRP A 215 -13.48 12.91 5.13
CA TRP A 215 -13.50 14.24 4.53
C TRP A 215 -13.50 14.25 3.01
N PHE A 216 -13.01 13.18 2.37
CA PHE A 216 -12.82 13.14 0.93
C PHE A 216 -14.06 13.57 0.13
N PRO A 217 -15.29 13.11 0.44
CA PRO A 217 -16.45 13.43 -0.38
C PRO A 217 -16.86 14.90 -0.26
N ILE A 218 -16.64 15.50 0.92
CA ILE A 218 -16.81 16.93 1.16
C ILE A 218 -15.78 17.71 0.34
N LEU A 219 -14.52 17.29 0.34
CA LEU A 219 -13.45 17.90 -0.45
C LEU A 219 -13.70 17.78 -1.96
N CYS A 220 -14.23 16.65 -2.42
CA CYS A 220 -14.67 16.47 -3.80
C CYS A 220 -15.75 17.49 -4.17
N ALA A 221 -16.83 17.56 -3.37
CA ALA A 221 -17.94 18.47 -3.61
C ALA A 221 -17.52 19.95 -3.50
N ALA A 222 -16.64 20.31 -2.57
CA ALA A 222 -16.22 21.69 -2.35
C ALA A 222 -15.20 22.16 -3.38
N VAL A 223 -14.27 21.30 -3.81
CA VAL A 223 -13.10 21.69 -4.60
C VAL A 223 -13.07 21.04 -5.98
N LEU A 224 -13.14 19.70 -6.04
CA LEU A 224 -12.91 18.99 -7.31
C LEU A 224 -13.96 19.32 -8.38
N ARG A 225 -15.20 19.67 -8.00
CA ARG A 225 -16.25 20.10 -8.95
C ARG A 225 -15.85 21.33 -9.75
N HIS A 226 -15.01 22.17 -9.18
CA HIS A 226 -14.59 23.44 -9.78
C HIS A 226 -13.34 23.31 -10.64
N LEU A 227 -12.63 22.16 -10.56
CA LEU A 227 -11.43 21.89 -11.34
C LEU A 227 -11.76 21.54 -12.80
N THR A 228 -12.70 22.24 -13.42
CA THR A 228 -13.21 21.93 -14.76
C THR A 228 -12.13 22.05 -15.85
N THR A 229 -11.19 22.99 -15.71
CA THR A 229 -10.15 23.28 -16.70
C THR A 229 -8.77 22.76 -16.28
N ARG A 230 -7.89 22.53 -17.27
CA ARG A 230 -6.47 22.18 -17.02
C ARG A 230 -5.74 23.16 -16.09
N PRO A 231 -5.74 24.48 -16.34
CA PRO A 231 -5.02 25.41 -15.47
C PRO A 231 -5.50 25.32 -14.03
N ARG A 232 -6.83 25.21 -13.78
CA ARG A 232 -7.36 25.03 -12.42
C ARG A 232 -6.84 23.77 -11.74
N ALA A 233 -6.80 22.64 -12.46
CA ALA A 233 -6.26 21.40 -11.92
C ALA A 233 -4.76 21.52 -11.56
N TYR A 234 -3.95 22.13 -12.43
CA TYR A 234 -2.53 22.36 -12.15
C TYR A 234 -2.30 23.36 -11.02
N THR A 235 -3.06 24.46 -10.98
CA THR A 235 -3.01 25.41 -9.85
C THR A 235 -3.34 24.70 -8.54
N PHE A 236 -4.38 23.86 -8.51
CA PHE A 236 -4.73 23.08 -7.33
C PHE A 236 -3.62 22.11 -6.92
N LEU A 237 -3.00 21.43 -7.88
CA LEU A 237 -1.83 20.57 -7.63
C LEU A 237 -0.68 21.36 -7.01
N VAL A 238 -0.33 22.52 -7.57
CA VAL A 238 0.75 23.39 -7.06
C VAL A 238 0.43 23.90 -5.65
N LEU A 239 -0.82 24.29 -5.36
CA LEU A 239 -1.22 24.73 -4.03
C LEU A 239 -1.13 23.60 -3.00
N CYS A 240 -1.67 22.42 -3.30
CA CYS A 240 -1.56 21.25 -2.43
C CYS A 240 -0.10 20.85 -2.21
N TRP A 241 0.71 20.94 -3.27
CA TRP A 241 2.12 20.59 -3.19
C TRP A 241 2.94 21.60 -2.39
N GLY A 242 2.72 22.90 -2.62
CA GLY A 242 3.33 23.97 -1.84
C GLY A 242 2.98 23.86 -0.35
N ALA A 243 1.71 23.57 -0.03
CA ALA A 243 1.27 23.29 1.34
C ALA A 243 1.97 22.06 1.94
N THR A 244 2.10 20.97 1.17
CA THR A 244 2.83 19.76 1.58
C THR A 244 4.28 20.09 1.92
N LEU A 245 5.00 20.75 1.02
CA LEU A 245 6.39 21.15 1.25
C LEU A 245 6.54 22.09 2.45
N GLY A 246 5.66 23.09 2.59
CA GLY A 246 5.64 24.00 3.73
C GLY A 246 5.44 23.28 5.07
N LEU A 247 4.48 22.36 5.16
CA LEU A 247 4.21 21.62 6.39
C LEU A 247 5.35 20.64 6.76
N TYR A 248 5.99 20.02 5.77
CA TYR A 248 7.17 19.18 6.01
C TYR A 248 8.39 20.01 6.43
N ALA A 249 8.55 21.22 5.90
CA ALA A 249 9.67 22.09 6.23
C ALA A 249 9.53 22.79 7.59
N PHE A 250 8.30 23.17 7.97
CA PHE A 250 8.06 24.12 9.06
C PHE A 250 7.11 23.61 10.17
N ALA A 251 6.24 22.64 9.92
CA ALA A 251 5.22 22.21 10.90
C ALA A 251 5.65 21.01 11.78
N ASN A 252 6.95 20.86 12.08
CA ASN A 252 7.45 19.74 12.90
C ASN A 252 6.95 19.77 14.35
N GLU A 253 6.73 20.96 14.90
CA GLU A 253 6.32 21.18 16.30
C GLU A 253 4.80 21.15 16.51
N SER A 254 4.01 20.94 15.44
CA SER A 254 2.56 20.91 15.57
C SER A 254 2.11 19.63 16.30
N PRO A 255 1.21 19.73 17.30
CA PRO A 255 0.68 18.54 18.00
C PRO A 255 -0.15 17.63 17.07
N PHE A 256 -0.60 18.15 15.93
CA PHE A 256 -1.34 17.43 14.89
C PHE A 256 -0.51 17.23 13.62
N ARG A 257 0.83 17.33 13.69
CA ARG A 257 1.72 17.36 12.50
C ARG A 257 1.42 16.27 11.48
N GLU A 258 1.16 15.04 11.93
CA GLU A 258 0.94 13.91 11.04
C GLU A 258 -0.35 14.10 10.26
N LEU A 259 -1.44 14.44 10.96
CA LEU A 259 -2.75 14.65 10.37
C LEU A 259 -2.76 15.81 9.36
N VAL A 260 -2.15 16.96 9.72
CA VAL A 260 -2.13 18.14 8.85
C VAL A 260 -1.27 17.93 7.60
N ARG A 261 -0.20 17.12 7.68
CA ARG A 261 0.66 16.76 6.52
C ARG A 261 -0.03 15.82 5.53
N VAL A 262 -0.88 14.92 6.04
CA VAL A 262 -1.57 13.93 5.20
C VAL A 262 -2.53 14.61 4.23
N MET A 263 -3.33 15.57 4.70
CA MET A 263 -4.40 16.17 3.88
C MET A 263 -3.91 16.77 2.55
N PRO A 264 -2.94 17.70 2.51
CA PRO A 264 -2.46 18.26 1.25
C PRO A 264 -1.70 17.25 0.41
N THR A 265 -1.02 16.27 1.02
CA THR A 265 -0.33 15.19 0.28
C THR A 265 -1.32 14.28 -0.44
N PHE A 266 -2.40 13.91 0.25
CA PHE A 266 -3.51 13.13 -0.28
C PHE A 266 -4.23 13.89 -1.40
N LEU A 267 -4.48 15.20 -1.19
CA LEU A 267 -5.10 16.06 -2.20
C LEU A 267 -4.20 16.30 -3.41
N ALA A 268 -2.87 16.34 -3.26
CA ALA A 268 -1.94 16.38 -4.38
C ALA A 268 -2.09 15.14 -5.27
N GLY A 269 -2.27 13.96 -4.68
CA GLY A 269 -2.62 12.73 -5.42
C GLY A 269 -3.93 12.83 -6.19
N THR A 270 -4.96 13.38 -5.55
CA THR A 270 -6.26 13.67 -6.19
C THR A 270 -6.10 14.65 -7.37
N ALA A 271 -5.28 15.68 -7.17
CA ALA A 271 -4.98 16.70 -8.19
C ALA A 271 -4.21 16.11 -9.37
N ILE A 272 -3.29 15.15 -9.15
CA ILE A 272 -2.64 14.40 -10.23
C ILE A 272 -3.68 13.75 -11.14
N HIS A 273 -4.68 13.07 -10.58
CA HIS A 273 -5.76 12.48 -11.39
C HIS A 273 -6.54 13.55 -12.17
N ALA A 274 -6.89 14.66 -11.53
CA ALA A 274 -7.61 15.77 -12.19
C ALA A 274 -6.79 16.38 -13.34
N CYS A 275 -5.46 16.49 -13.22
CA CYS A 275 -4.59 16.93 -14.29
C CYS A 275 -4.60 15.91 -15.45
N LEU A 276 -4.35 14.63 -15.14
CA LEU A 276 -4.22 13.57 -16.14
C LEU A 276 -5.52 13.29 -16.90
N SER A 277 -6.68 13.36 -16.23
CA SER A 277 -7.99 13.15 -16.87
C SER A 277 -8.32 14.18 -17.96
N ARG A 278 -7.53 15.25 -18.07
CA ARG A 278 -7.72 16.35 -19.03
C ARG A 278 -6.67 16.35 -20.13
N ILE A 279 -5.69 15.43 -20.12
CA ILE A 279 -4.66 15.33 -21.15
C ILE A 279 -5.15 14.36 -22.23
N PRO A 280 -5.51 14.85 -23.44
CA PRO A 280 -5.82 14.01 -24.57
C PRO A 280 -4.53 13.44 -25.17
N GLY A 281 -4.63 12.27 -25.78
CA GLY A 281 -3.64 11.81 -26.74
C GLY A 281 -2.80 10.60 -26.31
N ARG A 282 -1.98 10.18 -27.26
CA ARG A 282 -1.14 8.98 -27.23
C ARG A 282 -0.13 9.04 -26.08
N ARG A 283 0.11 7.88 -25.48
CA ARG A 283 1.13 7.70 -24.44
C ARG A 283 2.50 7.67 -25.12
N PRO A 284 3.38 8.65 -24.86
CA PRO A 284 4.66 8.74 -25.56
C PRO A 284 5.58 7.59 -25.14
N HIS A 285 5.85 6.66 -26.06
CA HIS A 285 6.72 5.50 -25.82
C HIS A 285 8.13 5.89 -25.35
N LEU A 286 8.62 7.08 -25.74
CA LEU A 286 9.91 7.61 -25.30
C LEU A 286 9.99 7.81 -23.78
N LEU A 287 8.86 8.05 -23.10
CA LEU A 287 8.84 8.26 -21.65
C LEU A 287 8.84 6.95 -20.84
N ARG A 288 8.76 5.78 -21.48
CA ARG A 288 8.61 4.46 -20.83
C ARG A 288 9.69 4.14 -19.78
N ARG A 289 10.91 4.66 -19.97
CA ARG A 289 12.07 4.45 -19.08
C ARG A 289 12.29 5.58 -18.07
N LEU A 290 11.58 6.70 -18.19
CA LEU A 290 11.75 7.82 -17.26
C LEU A 290 11.42 7.47 -15.80
N PRO A 291 10.40 6.65 -15.48
CA PRO A 291 10.17 6.23 -14.10
C PRO A 291 11.34 5.45 -13.50
N ASP A 292 12.04 4.63 -14.30
CA ASP A 292 13.23 3.89 -13.86
C ASP A 292 14.36 4.86 -13.50
N LEU A 293 14.66 5.79 -14.40
CA LEU A 293 15.70 6.81 -14.21
C LEU A 293 15.37 7.70 -13.02
N LEU A 294 14.11 8.12 -12.88
CA LEU A 294 13.67 8.94 -11.76
C LEU A 294 13.77 8.18 -10.41
N LEU A 295 13.46 6.89 -10.38
CA LEU A 295 13.67 6.08 -9.18
C LEU A 295 15.16 5.98 -8.81
N MET A 296 16.05 5.84 -9.79
CA MET A 296 17.49 5.84 -9.57
C MET A 296 18.01 7.19 -9.09
N THR A 297 17.56 8.31 -9.67
CA THR A 297 17.96 9.64 -9.21
C THR A 297 17.46 9.92 -7.80
N LEU A 298 16.23 9.54 -7.48
CA LEU A 298 15.67 9.62 -6.13
C LEU A 298 16.52 8.86 -5.10
N ALA A 299 17.03 7.68 -5.46
CA ALA A 299 17.93 6.90 -4.59
C ALA A 299 19.29 7.59 -4.39
N ALA A 300 19.74 8.42 -5.33
CA ALA A 300 21.00 9.15 -5.22
C ALA A 300 20.89 10.47 -4.45
N VAL A 301 19.70 11.10 -4.36
CA VAL A 301 19.49 12.38 -3.67
C VAL A 301 20.09 12.40 -2.24
N PRO A 302 19.85 11.40 -1.37
CA PRO A 302 20.38 11.43 -0.01
C PRO A 302 21.90 11.27 0.09
N LEU A 303 22.58 10.89 -1.00
CA LEU A 303 24.04 10.76 -1.05
C LEU A 303 24.73 12.11 -1.29
N VAL A 304 24.00 13.09 -1.85
CA VAL A 304 24.58 14.35 -2.32
C VAL A 304 24.03 15.56 -1.57
N THR A 305 22.85 15.44 -0.96
CA THR A 305 22.21 16.55 -0.23
C THR A 305 21.57 16.09 1.08
N GLY A 306 21.27 17.05 1.97
CA GLY A 306 20.65 16.81 3.27
C GLY A 306 19.65 17.90 3.65
N GLY A 307 19.07 17.75 4.85
CA GLY A 307 18.16 18.73 5.44
C GLY A 307 16.87 18.97 4.63
N ARG A 308 16.37 20.21 4.65
CA ARG A 308 15.09 20.59 4.03
C ARG A 308 15.10 20.44 2.51
N LEU A 309 16.24 20.72 1.86
CA LEU A 309 16.38 20.59 0.41
C LEU A 309 16.24 19.13 -0.03
N MET A 310 16.92 18.20 0.63
CA MET A 310 16.76 16.76 0.39
C MET A 310 15.29 16.34 0.51
N GLY A 311 14.62 16.76 1.59
CA GLY A 311 13.20 16.44 1.79
C GLY A 311 12.32 16.97 0.66
N ALA A 312 12.52 18.22 0.22
CA ALA A 312 11.78 18.81 -0.88
C ALA A 312 12.03 18.09 -2.21
N LEU A 313 13.28 17.71 -2.51
CA LEU A 313 13.66 16.98 -3.71
C LEU A 313 13.07 15.56 -3.73
N LEU A 314 13.15 14.82 -2.62
CA LEU A 314 12.57 13.48 -2.50
C LEU A 314 11.05 13.53 -2.67
N LEU A 315 10.37 14.39 -1.91
CA LEU A 315 8.93 14.56 -2.01
C LEU A 315 8.52 14.91 -3.45
N THR A 316 9.20 15.87 -4.09
CA THR A 316 8.83 16.37 -5.42
C THR A 316 9.15 15.33 -6.50
N GLY A 317 10.26 14.61 -6.36
CA GLY A 317 10.59 13.52 -7.26
C GLY A 317 9.61 12.36 -7.12
N PHE A 318 9.13 12.02 -5.91
CA PHE A 318 8.08 11.01 -5.75
C PHE A 318 6.71 11.48 -6.28
N LEU A 319 6.35 12.76 -6.11
CA LEU A 319 5.16 13.33 -6.78
C LEU A 319 5.25 13.15 -8.29
N THR A 320 6.40 13.47 -8.86
CA THR A 320 6.68 13.32 -10.29
C THR A 320 6.65 11.86 -10.72
N LEU A 321 7.17 10.95 -9.89
CA LEU A 321 7.15 9.50 -10.15
C LEU A 321 5.71 8.98 -10.19
N VAL A 322 4.89 9.33 -9.21
CA VAL A 322 3.46 8.98 -9.19
C VAL A 322 2.75 9.54 -10.42
N TYR A 323 3.01 10.80 -10.78
CA TYR A 323 2.45 11.43 -11.97
C TYR A 323 2.84 10.69 -13.27
N LEU A 324 4.12 10.32 -13.43
CA LEU A 324 4.62 9.62 -14.61
C LEU A 324 4.07 8.19 -14.71
N LEU A 325 4.08 7.43 -13.61
CA LEU A 325 3.52 6.08 -13.57
C LEU A 325 2.02 6.09 -13.83
N ALA A 326 1.29 7.06 -13.27
CA ALA A 326 -0.13 7.25 -13.53
C ALA A 326 -0.42 7.64 -15.00
N ARG A 327 0.45 8.44 -15.62
CA ARG A 327 0.30 8.84 -17.03
C ARG A 327 0.59 7.71 -18.01
N LEU A 328 1.59 6.87 -17.70
CA LEU A 328 1.98 5.73 -18.52
C LEU A 328 1.13 4.50 -18.25
N GLU A 329 0.46 4.44 -17.11
CA GLU A 329 -0.28 3.28 -16.61
C GLU A 329 0.58 2.01 -16.69
N ASN A 330 0.22 1.05 -17.56
CA ASN A 330 0.92 -0.21 -17.74
C ASN A 330 1.94 -0.19 -18.90
N ASP A 331 2.09 0.93 -19.61
CA ASP A 331 3.06 1.13 -20.70
C ASP A 331 4.45 1.55 -20.18
N CYS A 332 4.80 1.11 -18.97
CA CYS A 332 6.10 1.33 -18.32
C CYS A 332 7.11 0.23 -18.67
N SER A 333 8.34 0.38 -18.21
CA SER A 333 9.36 -0.66 -18.31
C SER A 333 8.92 -2.00 -17.69
N GLY A 334 9.65 -3.08 -17.98
CA GLY A 334 9.39 -4.41 -17.43
C GLY A 334 9.45 -4.48 -15.89
N LEU A 335 10.14 -3.52 -15.25
CA LEU A 335 10.26 -3.45 -13.79
C LEU A 335 8.89 -3.24 -13.13
N TRP A 336 8.14 -2.25 -13.60
CA TRP A 336 6.85 -1.84 -13.03
C TRP A 336 5.69 -2.77 -13.39
N THR A 337 5.89 -3.61 -14.42
CA THR A 337 4.90 -4.58 -14.92
C THR A 337 5.24 -6.03 -14.55
N SER A 338 6.32 -6.22 -13.78
CA SER A 338 6.74 -7.54 -13.29
C SER A 338 5.71 -8.12 -12.32
N ARG A 339 5.32 -9.38 -12.56
CA ARG A 339 4.35 -10.09 -11.70
C ARG A 339 4.79 -10.16 -10.24
N ILE A 340 6.09 -10.30 -10.00
CA ILE A 340 6.64 -10.38 -8.63
C ILE A 340 6.45 -9.04 -7.91
N VAL A 341 6.75 -7.94 -8.57
CA VAL A 341 6.66 -6.59 -7.97
C VAL A 341 5.20 -6.20 -7.76
N ILE A 342 4.33 -6.53 -8.70
CA ILE A 342 2.87 -6.35 -8.56
C ILE A 342 2.38 -7.14 -7.35
N TYR A 343 2.77 -8.40 -7.21
CA TYR A 343 2.38 -9.23 -6.06
C TYR A 343 2.86 -8.65 -4.72
N LEU A 344 4.09 -8.13 -4.66
CA LEU A 344 4.57 -7.39 -3.47
C LEU A 344 3.71 -6.17 -3.18
N GLY A 345 3.23 -5.48 -4.23
CA GLY A 345 2.25 -4.40 -4.14
C GLY A 345 0.88 -4.82 -3.61
N GLU A 346 0.40 -6.00 -3.99
CA GLU A 346 -0.86 -6.56 -3.51
C GLU A 346 -0.80 -6.91 -2.02
N VAL A 347 0.30 -7.51 -1.58
CA VAL A 347 0.57 -7.91 -0.19
C VAL A 347 1.04 -6.73 0.68
N SER A 348 1.36 -5.59 0.06
CA SER A 348 2.05 -4.46 0.70
C SER A 348 1.37 -3.94 1.96
N TYR A 349 0.03 -4.03 2.03
CA TYR A 349 -0.72 -3.58 3.18
C TYR A 349 -0.54 -4.50 4.40
N SER A 350 -0.71 -5.81 4.21
CA SER A 350 -0.39 -6.79 5.24
C SER A 350 1.07 -6.74 5.66
N LEU A 351 2.00 -6.58 4.72
CA LEU A 351 3.42 -6.39 5.03
C LEU A 351 3.65 -5.15 5.92
N TYR A 352 3.07 -4.02 5.55
CA TYR A 352 3.17 -2.78 6.31
C TYR A 352 2.58 -2.90 7.71
N MET A 353 1.50 -3.66 7.92
CA MET A 353 0.92 -3.81 9.25
C MET A 353 1.58 -4.90 10.10
N ALA A 354 2.14 -5.94 9.47
CA ALA A 354 2.70 -7.10 10.16
C ALA A 354 4.19 -6.97 10.50
N HIS A 355 4.96 -6.15 9.79
CA HIS A 355 6.42 -6.06 10.01
C HIS A 355 6.79 -5.64 11.44
N THR A 356 5.97 -4.84 12.10
CA THR A 356 6.16 -4.38 13.48
C THR A 356 5.78 -5.41 14.52
N LEU A 357 4.80 -6.27 14.19
CA LEU A 357 4.48 -7.45 14.99
C LEU A 357 5.67 -8.40 14.96
N ALA A 358 6.22 -8.64 13.76
CA ALA A 358 7.44 -9.41 13.58
C ALA A 358 8.59 -8.79 14.37
N GLN A 359 8.78 -7.46 14.28
CA GLN A 359 9.82 -6.74 15.02
C GLN A 359 9.70 -6.95 16.53
N LYS A 360 8.50 -6.79 17.11
CA LYS A 360 8.24 -7.01 18.55
C LYS A 360 8.57 -8.45 18.98
N ILE A 361 8.19 -9.43 18.16
CA ILE A 361 8.49 -10.85 18.42
C ILE A 361 9.99 -11.09 18.36
N CYS A 362 10.63 -10.67 17.27
CA CYS A 362 12.06 -10.84 17.03
C CYS A 362 12.91 -10.18 18.12
N TYR A 363 12.59 -8.96 18.54
CA TYR A 363 13.35 -8.26 19.60
C TYR A 363 13.23 -8.96 20.95
N LYS A 364 12.09 -9.60 21.21
CA LYS A 364 11.89 -10.34 22.46
C LYS A 364 12.59 -11.70 22.44
N LEU A 365 12.51 -12.43 21.33
CA LEU A 365 12.98 -13.81 21.22
C LEU A 365 14.45 -13.92 20.77
N LEU A 366 14.90 -13.05 19.88
CA LEU A 366 16.20 -13.08 19.22
C LEU A 366 16.85 -11.67 19.18
N PRO A 367 17.08 -11.02 20.34
CA PRO A 367 17.67 -9.67 20.38
C PRO A 367 19.06 -9.65 19.71
N VAL A 368 19.23 -8.76 18.74
CA VAL A 368 20.42 -8.73 17.88
C VAL A 368 21.71 -8.42 18.63
N GLU A 369 21.62 -7.73 19.76
CA GLU A 369 22.75 -7.34 20.60
C GLU A 369 23.56 -8.56 21.05
N ARG A 370 22.88 -9.69 21.28
CA ARG A 370 23.50 -10.97 21.69
C ARG A 370 24.35 -11.60 20.60
N PHE A 371 24.15 -11.22 19.34
CA PHE A 371 24.80 -11.84 18.17
C PHE A 371 25.80 -10.90 17.48
N THR A 372 25.99 -9.68 18.00
CA THR A 372 26.91 -8.67 17.43
C THR A 372 28.36 -9.13 17.36
N ALA A 373 28.79 -9.97 18.31
CA ALA A 373 30.14 -10.57 18.35
C ALA A 373 30.20 -11.98 17.71
N ALA A 374 29.07 -12.54 17.26
CA ALA A 374 29.03 -13.89 16.68
C ALA A 374 29.69 -13.94 15.29
N SER A 375 29.90 -15.15 14.76
CA SER A 375 30.41 -15.36 13.41
C SER A 375 29.43 -14.82 12.34
N TRP A 376 29.93 -14.50 11.14
CA TRP A 376 29.08 -14.01 10.04
C TRP A 376 27.93 -14.95 9.71
N ILE A 377 28.14 -16.27 9.77
CA ILE A 377 27.12 -17.29 9.53
C ILE A 377 25.95 -17.12 10.51
N VAL A 378 26.24 -16.93 11.81
CA VAL A 378 25.20 -16.74 12.83
C VAL A 378 24.45 -15.42 12.60
N ARG A 379 25.17 -14.34 12.30
CA ARG A 379 24.54 -13.03 12.03
C ARG A 379 23.61 -13.08 10.82
N PHE A 380 24.03 -13.74 9.74
CA PHE A 380 23.19 -13.98 8.57
C PHE A 380 21.99 -14.89 8.90
N GLY A 381 22.19 -15.92 9.70
CA GLY A 381 21.11 -16.79 10.19
C GLY A 381 20.05 -16.02 10.96
N VAL A 382 20.45 -15.14 11.88
CA VAL A 382 19.52 -14.28 12.65
C VAL A 382 18.75 -13.34 11.72
N MET A 383 19.43 -12.70 10.77
CA MET A 383 18.77 -11.83 9.78
C MET A 383 17.79 -12.62 8.89
N LEU A 384 18.16 -13.83 8.47
CA LEU A 384 17.27 -14.70 7.70
C LEU A 384 16.02 -15.08 8.52
N LEU A 385 16.17 -15.41 9.80
CA LEU A 385 15.04 -15.68 10.69
C LEU A 385 14.12 -14.47 10.84
N TYR A 386 14.66 -13.25 10.90
CA TYR A 386 13.87 -12.02 10.90
C TYR A 386 13.06 -11.90 9.61
N LEU A 387 13.69 -12.09 8.45
CA LEU A 387 13.01 -12.04 7.15
C LEU A 387 11.93 -13.10 7.02
N VAL A 388 12.19 -14.33 7.47
CA VAL A 388 11.21 -15.41 7.50
C VAL A 388 10.04 -15.05 8.42
N CYS A 389 10.30 -14.53 9.62
CA CYS A 389 9.25 -14.09 10.55
C CYS A 389 8.37 -12.99 9.93
N ILE A 390 8.98 -11.97 9.32
CA ILE A 390 8.26 -10.90 8.61
C ILE A 390 7.43 -11.49 7.47
N GLY A 391 8.03 -12.34 6.63
CA GLY A 391 7.36 -12.98 5.49
C GLY A 391 6.16 -13.83 5.92
N CYS A 392 6.35 -14.70 6.91
CA CYS A 392 5.30 -15.57 7.45
C CYS A 392 4.13 -14.77 8.02
N LEU A 393 4.40 -13.75 8.85
CA LEU A 393 3.34 -12.92 9.44
C LEU A 393 2.63 -12.08 8.38
N SER A 394 3.37 -11.52 7.42
CA SER A 394 2.81 -10.71 6.34
C SER A 394 1.92 -11.53 5.41
N LEU A 395 2.40 -12.70 4.96
CA LEU A 395 1.64 -13.60 4.09
C LEU A 395 0.47 -14.25 4.84
N GLY A 396 0.66 -14.63 6.11
CA GLY A 396 -0.42 -15.15 6.95
C GLY A 396 -1.53 -14.11 7.12
N THR A 397 -1.18 -12.87 7.45
CA THR A 397 -2.15 -11.76 7.56
C THR A 397 -2.85 -11.52 6.21
N TYR A 398 -2.11 -11.59 5.11
CA TYR A 398 -2.68 -11.41 3.77
C TYR A 398 -3.69 -12.50 3.41
N TYR A 399 -3.32 -13.77 3.54
CA TYR A 399 -4.13 -14.89 3.09
C TYR A 399 -5.28 -15.23 4.03
N PHE A 400 -5.11 -15.04 5.34
CA PHE A 400 -6.14 -15.40 6.33
C PHE A 400 -7.01 -14.21 6.76
N VAL A 401 -6.53 -12.97 6.63
CA VAL A 401 -7.28 -11.76 7.04
C VAL A 401 -7.59 -10.88 5.84
N GLU A 402 -6.60 -10.30 5.17
CA GLU A 402 -6.85 -9.30 4.13
C GLU A 402 -7.68 -9.83 2.95
N ARG A 403 -7.26 -10.97 2.37
CA ARG A 403 -7.85 -11.54 1.16
C ARG A 403 -9.28 -12.07 1.38
N PRO A 404 -9.59 -12.84 2.44
CA PRO A 404 -10.95 -13.33 2.70
C PRO A 404 -11.94 -12.19 2.92
N TRP A 405 -11.55 -11.17 3.70
CA TRP A 405 -12.41 -10.01 3.98
C TRP A 405 -12.69 -9.19 2.71
N ARG A 406 -11.69 -8.99 1.85
CA ARG A 406 -11.90 -8.36 0.53
C ARG A 406 -12.85 -9.13 -0.36
N TRP A 407 -12.77 -10.46 -0.35
CA TRP A 407 -13.67 -11.29 -1.13
C TRP A 407 -15.11 -11.25 -0.59
N ARG A 408 -15.31 -11.32 0.72
CA ARG A 408 -16.63 -11.21 1.35
C ARG A 408 -17.27 -9.85 1.04
N LEU A 409 -16.51 -8.77 1.15
CA LEU A 409 -16.97 -7.42 0.80
C LEU A 409 -17.45 -7.33 -0.65
N ARG A 410 -16.69 -7.89 -1.60
CA ARG A 410 -17.08 -7.92 -3.02
C ARG A 410 -18.39 -8.65 -3.25
N ARG A 411 -18.64 -9.75 -2.54
CA ARG A 411 -19.92 -10.48 -2.62
C ARG A 411 -21.09 -9.68 -2.06
N LEU A 412 -20.90 -9.03 -0.91
CA LEU A 412 -21.95 -8.19 -0.29
C LEU A 412 -22.35 -7.01 -1.18
N ILE A 413 -21.37 -6.36 -1.83
CA ILE A 413 -21.64 -5.25 -2.75
C ILE A 413 -22.40 -5.75 -3.99
N ARG A 414 -22.05 -6.92 -4.55
CA ARG A 414 -22.73 -7.51 -5.71
C ARG A 414 -24.17 -7.94 -5.39
N ALA A 415 -24.38 -8.66 -4.29
CA ALA A 415 -25.71 -9.12 -3.88
C ALA A 415 -26.68 -7.95 -3.68
N HIS A 416 -26.19 -6.78 -3.23
CA HIS A 416 -27.03 -5.60 -3.05
C HIS A 416 -27.43 -4.92 -4.37
N HIS A 417 -26.61 -5.05 -5.43
CA HIS A 417 -26.91 -4.53 -6.77
C HIS A 417 -27.99 -5.36 -7.48
N ASP A 418 -27.94 -6.69 -7.38
CA ASP A 418 -28.94 -7.57 -8.01
C ASP A 418 -30.34 -7.39 -7.41
N VAL A 419 -30.43 -7.16 -6.10
CA VAL A 419 -31.71 -6.93 -5.39
C VAL A 419 -32.30 -5.54 -5.69
N SER A 420 -31.47 -4.54 -6.01
CA SER A 420 -31.96 -3.19 -6.34
C SER A 420 -32.25 -2.96 -7.83
N GLY A 421 -31.77 -3.83 -8.72
CA GLY A 421 -32.13 -3.85 -10.15
C GLY A 421 -33.49 -4.48 -10.46
N HIS A 422 -34.10 -5.22 -9.52
CA HIS A 422 -35.39 -5.90 -9.72
C HIS A 422 -36.63 -5.05 -9.39
N LYS A 423 -36.48 -3.74 -9.21
CA LYS A 423 -37.62 -2.82 -9.00
C LYS A 423 -37.88 -1.99 -10.25
N HIS A 424 -38.42 -2.62 -11.30
CA HIS A 424 -39.25 -1.94 -12.30
C HIS A 424 -40.69 -2.46 -12.18
N PRO A 425 -41.70 -1.59 -12.33
CA PRO A 425 -43.09 -1.95 -12.04
C PRO A 425 -43.61 -2.93 -13.08
N LEU A 426 -44.36 -3.93 -12.62
CA LEU A 426 -45.14 -4.83 -13.46
C LEU A 426 -46.10 -3.99 -14.33
N GLY A 427 -45.68 -3.71 -15.56
CA GLY A 427 -46.55 -3.23 -16.62
C GLY A 427 -47.49 -4.36 -17.00
N SER A 428 -48.78 -4.12 -16.84
CA SER A 428 -49.87 -5.01 -17.20
C SER A 428 -49.80 -5.40 -18.68
N SER A 429 -49.57 -6.70 -18.89
CA SER A 429 -50.03 -7.56 -19.99
C SER A 429 -50.72 -6.88 -21.18
N ALA A 430 -50.01 -6.77 -22.31
CA ALA A 430 -50.62 -6.66 -23.62
C ALA A 430 -51.24 -8.03 -23.99
N ALA A 431 -52.56 -8.05 -24.15
CA ALA A 431 -53.31 -9.19 -24.64
C ALA A 431 -52.92 -9.49 -26.10
N ARG A 432 -52.66 -10.78 -26.37
CA ARG A 432 -52.54 -11.35 -27.71
C ARG A 432 -53.95 -11.63 -28.24
N GLU A 433 -54.20 -11.27 -29.49
CA GLU A 433 -55.18 -11.96 -30.34
C GLU A 433 -54.60 -12.24 -31.74
N PRO A 434 -55.08 -13.30 -32.43
CA PRO A 434 -54.36 -13.96 -33.50
C PRO A 434 -54.83 -13.55 -34.91
N ALA A 435 -54.04 -13.98 -35.89
CA ALA A 435 -54.09 -13.64 -37.30
C ALA A 435 -55.39 -14.05 -38.03
N GLU A 436 -55.80 -13.21 -38.98
CA GLU A 436 -56.69 -13.60 -40.07
C GLU A 436 -56.17 -13.06 -41.42
N ARG A 437 -56.11 -13.96 -42.42
CA ARG A 437 -55.73 -13.70 -43.80
C ARG A 437 -56.92 -13.08 -44.55
N THR A 438 -56.73 -12.02 -45.33
CA THR A 438 -57.45 -11.88 -46.61
C THR A 438 -56.64 -11.04 -47.62
N MET A 439 -56.82 -11.39 -48.89
CA MET A 439 -56.12 -10.97 -50.11
C MET A 439 -56.43 -9.53 -50.59
N THR A 440 -55.64 -9.14 -51.60
CA THR A 440 -55.95 -8.28 -52.77
C THR A 440 -55.52 -6.80 -52.80
N SER A 441 -54.72 -6.52 -53.84
CA SER A 441 -54.82 -5.40 -54.80
C SER A 441 -54.36 -3.98 -54.43
N GLY A 442 -53.64 -3.36 -55.37
CA GLY A 442 -53.56 -1.91 -55.59
C GLY A 442 -52.31 -1.23 -55.02
N ALA A 443 -51.24 -1.01 -55.80
CA ALA A 443 -51.06 0.08 -56.76
C ALA A 443 -50.43 1.36 -56.14
N LEU A 444 -49.24 1.73 -56.69
CA LEU A 444 -48.65 3.08 -56.81
C LEU A 444 -48.41 3.89 -55.50
N GLN A 445 -47.44 4.81 -55.33
CA GLN A 445 -46.67 5.62 -56.26
C GLN A 445 -45.43 6.22 -55.56
N LYS A 446 -44.53 6.70 -56.43
CA LYS A 446 -43.27 7.42 -56.23
C LYS A 446 -43.32 8.70 -55.37
N ALA A 447 -42.20 8.95 -54.71
CA ALA A 447 -41.31 10.13 -54.69
C ALA A 447 -41.85 11.56 -54.97
N VAL A 448 -41.15 12.50 -54.31
CA VAL A 448 -41.01 13.96 -54.53
C VAL A 448 -41.88 14.85 -53.63
N GLN A 449 -41.30 15.31 -52.52
CA GLN A 449 -40.92 16.72 -52.31
C GLN A 449 -39.86 16.83 -51.21
#